data_AF-A0A0R3MDS5-F1
#
_entry.id   AF-A0A0R3MDS5-F1
#
_cell.length_a   1.000
_cell.length_b   1.000
_cell.length_c   1.000
_cell.angle_alpha   90.00
_cell.angle_beta   90.00
_cell.angle_gamma   90.00
#
_symmetry.space_group_name_H-M   'P 1'
#
loop_
_entity.id
_entity.type
_entity.pdbx_description
1 polymer ?
#
loop_
_entity_poly.entity_id
_entity_poly.type
_entity_poly.pdbx_seq_one_letter_code
_entity_poly.pdbx_strand_id
1 'polypeptide(L)'
;MTLRALPHLLVLMASLGGCTSTALINTGPAEQAIMVQQQNSVLVLKSLRGLERYRLRDFIAGASRGRFDALHLDITGSPRLAAQVASEARAMGVAPYNVRLFGSRIDRPVGFAVRIEAIVYEARPPICPSLSIIGPSVNDNSFDQTLGCSIRNNLGVMVNDPGDLLDNRAVMATKGDRAAIPVATYGSMGRRNKSDLEDGSGNRSSPEAGSTATRDIQSPR
;
A
#
# COMPACT_ATOMS: atom_id res chain seq x y z
N MET A 1 12.40 -81.18 -18.47
CA MET A 1 11.59 -80.31 -19.34
C MET A 1 11.23 -79.07 -18.55
N THR A 2 11.66 -77.92 -19.05
CA THR A 2 11.59 -76.59 -18.44
C THR A 2 10.22 -75.97 -18.69
N LEU A 3 9.59 -75.41 -17.65
CA LEU A 3 8.44 -74.52 -17.82
C LEU A 3 8.60 -73.26 -16.95
N ARG A 4 8.25 -72.14 -17.58
CA ARG A 4 8.43 -70.73 -17.20
C ARG A 4 7.52 -70.29 -16.06
N ALA A 5 8.00 -69.35 -15.24
CA ALA A 5 7.18 -68.25 -14.70
C ALA A 5 8.09 -67.07 -14.30
N LEU A 6 8.01 -65.99 -15.07
CA LEU A 6 8.35 -64.61 -14.68
C LEU A 6 7.02 -63.95 -14.22
N PRO A 7 6.99 -62.70 -13.75
CA PRO A 7 7.75 -61.95 -12.74
C PRO A 7 6.83 -61.69 -11.49
N HIS A 8 7.21 -60.88 -10.50
CA HIS A 8 6.33 -59.93 -9.77
C HIS A 8 7.04 -59.42 -8.51
N LEU A 9 7.65 -58.24 -8.60
CA LEU A 9 7.89 -57.40 -7.44
C LEU A 9 7.62 -55.96 -7.85
N LEU A 10 6.33 -55.64 -7.91
CA LEU A 10 5.80 -54.30 -7.91
C LEU A 10 4.84 -54.19 -6.73
N VAL A 11 4.78 -52.99 -6.18
CA VAL A 11 3.80 -52.47 -5.21
C VAL A 11 4.18 -52.62 -3.73
N LEU A 12 4.70 -51.53 -3.17
CA LEU A 12 4.21 -50.96 -1.90
C LEU A 12 4.81 -49.56 -1.67
N MET A 13 4.24 -48.56 -2.34
CA MET A 13 4.36 -47.15 -1.93
C MET A 13 3.02 -46.47 -2.22
N ALA A 14 2.15 -46.39 -1.21
CA ALA A 14 1.12 -45.35 -1.10
C ALA A 14 0.34 -45.49 0.22
N SER A 15 0.84 -44.90 1.30
CA SER A 15 -0.01 -44.49 2.43
C SER A 15 0.60 -43.30 3.17
N LEU A 16 0.81 -42.21 2.42
CA LEU A 16 0.84 -40.86 2.98
C LEU A 16 -0.42 -40.16 2.48
N GLY A 17 -1.55 -40.52 3.07
CA GLY A 17 -2.80 -39.79 2.93
C GLY A 17 -2.68 -38.46 3.67
N GLY A 18 -2.05 -37.48 3.04
CA GLY A 18 -2.21 -36.09 3.43
C GLY A 18 -3.65 -35.68 3.15
N CYS A 19 -4.30 -35.01 4.10
CA CYS A 19 -5.58 -34.35 3.88
C CYS A 19 -5.38 -33.23 2.85
N THR A 20 -5.44 -33.55 1.55
CA THR A 20 -5.60 -32.53 0.52
C THR A 20 -7.08 -32.16 0.56
N SER A 21 -7.41 -31.06 1.23
CA SER A 21 -8.73 -30.48 1.09
C SER A 21 -8.87 -30.07 -0.38
N THR A 22 -9.62 -30.85 -1.17
CA THR A 22 -10.00 -30.53 -2.55
C THR A 22 -11.15 -29.53 -2.55
N ALA A 23 -11.12 -28.56 -1.64
CA ALA A 23 -11.96 -27.39 -1.75
C ALA A 23 -11.55 -26.70 -3.06
N LEU A 24 -12.41 -26.82 -4.06
CA LEU A 24 -12.25 -26.14 -5.33
C LEU A 24 -12.11 -24.65 -5.02
N ILE A 25 -10.91 -24.09 -5.16
CA ILE A 25 -10.73 -22.65 -5.16
C ILE A 25 -11.36 -22.19 -6.46
N ASN A 26 -12.67 -21.92 -6.42
CA ASN A 26 -13.35 -21.17 -7.45
C ASN A 26 -12.73 -19.77 -7.42
N THR A 27 -11.66 -19.58 -8.20
CA THR A 27 -11.28 -18.25 -8.67
C THR A 27 -12.45 -17.79 -9.55
N GLY A 28 -13.45 -17.20 -8.91
CA GLY A 28 -14.57 -16.57 -9.60
C GLY A 28 -14.04 -15.57 -10.64
N PRO A 29 -14.80 -15.28 -11.70
CA PRO A 29 -14.33 -14.46 -12.80
C PRO A 29 -13.85 -13.09 -12.30
N ALA A 30 -12.92 -12.49 -13.05
CA ALA A 30 -12.34 -11.16 -12.78
C ALA A 30 -13.39 -10.04 -12.60
N GLU A 31 -14.66 -10.29 -12.93
CA GLU A 31 -15.83 -9.46 -12.70
C GLU A 31 -16.06 -9.08 -11.22
N GLN A 32 -15.47 -9.82 -10.28
CA GLN A 32 -15.57 -9.54 -8.85
C GLN A 32 -14.34 -8.79 -8.29
N ALA A 33 -13.43 -8.30 -9.12
CA ALA A 33 -12.26 -7.53 -8.68
C ALA A 33 -12.59 -6.05 -8.50
N ILE A 34 -11.83 -5.35 -7.65
CA ILE A 34 -11.85 -3.89 -7.60
C ILE A 34 -11.07 -3.39 -8.80
N MET A 35 -11.70 -2.58 -9.66
CA MET A 35 -11.01 -1.94 -10.77
C MET A 35 -10.43 -0.61 -10.28
N VAL A 36 -9.17 -0.33 -10.57
CA VAL A 36 -8.56 0.97 -10.27
C VAL A 36 -8.30 1.70 -11.59
N GLN A 37 -8.90 2.87 -11.74
CA GLN A 37 -8.71 3.72 -12.90
C GLN A 37 -7.76 4.87 -12.56
N GLN A 38 -6.72 5.03 -13.36
CA GLN A 38 -5.80 6.16 -13.26
C GLN A 38 -6.28 7.29 -14.16
N GLN A 39 -6.37 8.51 -13.61
CA GLN A 39 -6.68 9.73 -14.35
C GLN A 39 -5.51 10.71 -14.24
N ASN A 40 -5.05 11.22 -15.38
CA ASN A 40 -3.90 12.12 -15.44
C ASN A 40 -4.31 13.47 -15.99
N SER A 41 -3.81 14.53 -15.37
CA SER A 41 -3.89 15.91 -15.85
C SER A 41 -2.49 16.49 -15.92
N VAL A 42 -2.23 17.38 -16.88
CA VAL A 42 -0.87 17.88 -17.13
C VAL A 42 -0.86 19.41 -17.15
N LEU A 43 0.09 19.99 -16.44
CA LEU A 43 0.42 21.40 -16.49
C LEU A 43 1.89 21.59 -16.83
N VAL A 44 2.20 22.59 -17.67
CA VAL A 44 3.58 23.01 -17.95
C VAL A 44 3.74 24.46 -17.51
N LEU A 45 4.76 24.72 -16.71
CA LEU A 45 5.10 26.04 -16.17
C LEU A 45 6.54 26.40 -16.48
N LYS A 46 6.82 27.68 -16.75
CA LYS A 46 8.17 28.19 -16.99
C LYS A 46 8.76 28.88 -15.76
N SER A 47 7.92 29.33 -14.84
CA SER A 47 8.30 29.97 -13.58
C SER A 47 7.20 29.77 -12.52
N LEU A 48 7.46 30.22 -11.29
CA LEU A 48 6.50 30.18 -10.17
C LEU A 48 6.17 31.58 -9.64
N ARG A 49 6.12 32.55 -10.55
CA ARG A 49 5.86 33.96 -10.28
C ARG A 49 4.45 34.35 -10.71
N GLY A 50 3.86 35.32 -10.01
CA GLY A 50 2.58 35.95 -10.37
C GLY A 50 1.51 34.94 -10.78
N LEU A 51 1.04 35.08 -12.02
CA LEU A 51 -0.03 34.26 -12.60
C LEU A 51 0.28 32.76 -12.66
N GLU A 52 1.54 32.35 -12.89
CA GLU A 52 1.88 30.92 -12.96
C GLU A 52 1.75 30.22 -11.61
N ARG A 53 1.98 30.94 -10.50
CA ARG A 53 1.70 30.40 -9.16
C ARG A 53 0.20 30.17 -8.95
N TYR A 54 -0.63 31.12 -9.39
CA TYR A 54 -2.07 30.95 -9.32
C TYR A 54 -2.54 29.76 -10.17
N ARG A 55 -2.05 29.65 -11.41
CA ARG A 55 -2.35 28.52 -12.30
C ARG A 55 -1.92 27.17 -11.70
N LEU A 56 -0.79 27.13 -11.00
CA LEU A 56 -0.35 25.93 -10.29
C LEU A 56 -1.36 25.53 -9.20
N ARG A 57 -1.75 26.48 -8.35
CA ARG A 57 -2.71 26.24 -7.26
C ARG A 57 -4.06 25.79 -7.79
N ASP A 58 -4.56 26.49 -8.80
CA ASP A 58 -5.82 26.15 -9.46
C ASP A 58 -5.77 24.75 -10.09
N PHE A 59 -4.68 24.42 -10.78
CA PHE A 59 -4.46 23.08 -11.33
C PHE A 59 -4.43 21.99 -10.25
N ILE A 60 -3.71 22.20 -9.14
CA ILE A 60 -3.64 21.23 -8.03
C ILE A 60 -5.02 21.07 -7.38
N ALA A 61 -5.73 22.17 -7.13
CA ALA A 61 -7.07 22.14 -6.53
C ALA A 61 -8.10 21.46 -7.44
N GLY A 62 -8.06 21.75 -8.74
CA GLY A 62 -8.92 21.11 -9.73
C GLY A 62 -8.62 19.61 -9.87
N ALA A 63 -7.34 19.25 -9.96
CA ALA A 63 -6.94 17.85 -10.08
C ALA A 63 -7.22 17.04 -8.81
N SER A 64 -7.09 17.62 -7.62
CA SER A 64 -7.31 16.90 -6.35
C SER A 64 -8.76 16.52 -6.12
N ARG A 65 -9.73 17.21 -6.74
CA ARG A 65 -11.18 17.02 -6.48
C ARG A 65 -11.52 17.06 -4.98
N GLY A 66 -10.77 17.85 -4.20
CA GLY A 66 -10.91 17.96 -2.74
C GLY A 66 -10.11 16.94 -1.91
N ARG A 67 -9.40 15.99 -2.55
CA ARG A 67 -8.58 14.95 -1.92
C ARG A 67 -7.09 15.18 -2.20
N PHE A 68 -6.51 16.20 -1.58
CA PHE A 68 -5.07 16.50 -1.73
C PHE A 68 -4.18 15.38 -1.19
N ASP A 69 -4.67 14.63 -0.22
CA ASP A 69 -4.00 13.47 0.38
C ASP A 69 -3.80 12.31 -0.60
N ALA A 70 -4.73 12.12 -1.54
CA ALA A 70 -4.68 11.07 -2.57
C ALA A 70 -4.18 11.57 -3.94
N LEU A 71 -3.73 12.83 -4.02
CA LEU A 71 -3.17 13.39 -5.25
C LEU A 71 -1.69 13.03 -5.36
N HIS A 72 -1.32 12.43 -6.49
CA HIS A 72 0.08 12.15 -6.86
C HIS A 72 0.57 13.16 -7.87
N LEU A 73 1.81 13.63 -7.71
CA LEU A 73 2.44 14.60 -8.59
C LEU A 73 3.78 14.07 -9.11
N ASP A 74 3.87 13.89 -10.42
CA ASP A 74 5.11 13.61 -11.12
C ASP A 74 5.63 14.89 -11.78
N ILE A 75 6.74 15.41 -11.28
CA ILE A 75 7.31 16.70 -11.67
C ILE A 75 8.62 16.47 -12.43
N THR A 76 8.65 16.84 -13.70
CA THR A 76 9.80 16.63 -14.60
C THR A 76 10.31 17.96 -15.14
N GLY A 77 11.61 18.23 -15.04
CA GLY A 77 12.25 19.41 -15.67
C GLY A 77 13.34 20.04 -14.82
N SER A 78 13.41 21.38 -14.85
CA SER A 78 14.40 22.18 -14.09
C SER A 78 14.36 21.85 -12.59
N PRO A 79 15.47 21.40 -11.96
CA PRO A 79 15.48 20.98 -10.55
C PRO A 79 15.03 22.07 -9.59
N ARG A 80 15.46 23.32 -9.82
CA ARG A 80 15.13 24.46 -8.95
C ARG A 80 13.63 24.77 -9.01
N LEU A 81 13.05 24.81 -10.21
CA LEU A 81 11.63 25.09 -10.38
C LEU A 81 10.79 23.90 -9.89
N ALA A 82 11.23 22.67 -10.13
CA ALA A 82 10.56 21.46 -9.67
C ALA A 82 10.48 21.40 -8.14
N ALA A 83 11.56 21.76 -7.43
CA ALA A 83 11.57 21.86 -5.98
C ALA A 83 10.59 22.95 -5.45
N GLN A 84 10.47 24.08 -6.16
CA GLN A 84 9.51 25.13 -5.80
C GLN A 84 8.07 24.65 -5.99
N VAL A 85 7.77 23.97 -7.10
CA VAL A 85 6.46 23.35 -7.35
C VAL A 85 6.13 22.33 -6.26
N ALA A 86 7.06 21.45 -5.92
CA ALA A 86 6.87 20.46 -4.86
C ALA A 86 6.62 21.10 -3.49
N SER A 87 7.34 22.17 -3.16
CA SER A 87 7.13 22.95 -1.94
C SER A 87 5.72 23.55 -1.89
N GLU A 88 5.27 24.13 -3.00
CA GLU A 88 3.93 24.71 -3.11
C GLU A 88 2.83 23.65 -2.98
N ALA A 89 2.99 22.52 -3.65
CA ALA A 89 2.04 21.40 -3.58
C ALA A 89 1.91 20.84 -2.14
N ARG A 90 3.03 20.68 -1.43
CA ARG A 90 3.03 20.25 -0.03
C ARG A 90 2.35 21.27 0.88
N ALA A 91 2.58 22.56 0.64
CA ALA A 91 1.90 23.63 1.37
C ALA A 91 0.37 23.63 1.13
N MET A 92 -0.09 23.09 0.00
CA MET A 92 -1.51 22.86 -0.28
C MET A 92 -2.07 21.56 0.35
N GLY A 93 -1.24 20.75 1.01
CA GLY A 93 -1.66 19.51 1.66
C GLY A 93 -1.41 18.23 0.85
N VAL A 94 -0.68 18.31 -0.27
CA VAL A 94 -0.25 17.10 -0.99
C VAL A 94 0.80 16.36 -0.16
N ALA A 95 0.57 15.06 0.07
CA ALA A 95 1.45 14.25 0.89
C ALA A 95 2.89 14.20 0.32
N PRO A 96 3.94 14.37 1.13
CA PRO A 96 5.32 14.44 0.62
C PRO A 96 5.75 13.22 -0.20
N TYR A 97 5.27 12.03 0.17
CA TYR A 97 5.59 10.76 -0.51
C TYR A 97 4.84 10.59 -1.85
N ASN A 98 3.81 11.39 -2.11
CA ASN A 98 3.06 11.44 -3.37
C ASN A 98 3.65 12.45 -4.36
N VAL A 99 4.70 13.18 -3.99
CA VAL A 99 5.39 14.13 -4.87
C VAL A 99 6.73 13.59 -5.33
N ARG A 100 6.88 13.36 -6.63
CA ARG A 100 8.09 12.80 -7.24
C ARG A 100 8.75 13.80 -8.16
N LEU A 101 10.06 13.87 -8.05
CA LEU A 101 10.90 14.76 -8.85
C LEU A 101 11.73 13.93 -9.81
N PHE A 102 11.64 14.23 -11.09
CA PHE A 102 12.43 13.64 -12.15
C PHE A 102 13.29 14.71 -12.82
N GLY A 103 14.52 14.33 -13.18
CA GLY A 103 15.38 15.18 -14.00
C GLY A 103 14.79 15.41 -15.40
N SER A 104 15.35 16.39 -16.12
CA SER A 104 14.99 16.61 -17.52
C SER A 104 15.18 15.34 -18.34
N ARG A 105 14.17 14.94 -19.11
CA ARG A 105 14.27 13.79 -19.99
C ARG A 105 14.89 14.18 -21.33
N ILE A 106 15.70 13.29 -21.89
CA ILE A 106 16.46 13.49 -23.14
C ILE A 106 15.52 13.48 -24.36
N ASP A 107 14.48 12.65 -24.33
CA ASP A 107 13.46 12.49 -25.36
C ASP A 107 12.44 13.65 -25.40
N ARG A 108 12.33 14.42 -24.32
CA ARG A 108 11.37 15.52 -24.19
C ARG A 108 12.00 16.74 -23.53
N PRO A 109 12.81 17.52 -24.27
CA PRO A 109 13.48 18.68 -23.73
C PRO A 109 12.46 19.75 -23.32
N VAL A 110 12.20 19.86 -22.02
CA VAL A 110 11.31 20.89 -21.44
C VAL A 110 12.03 22.25 -21.27
N GLY A 111 13.31 22.34 -21.66
CA GLY A 111 14.14 23.52 -21.42
C GLY A 111 14.20 23.87 -19.93
N PHE A 112 13.98 25.15 -19.60
CA PHE A 112 13.89 25.63 -18.21
C PHE A 112 12.51 25.41 -17.58
N ALA A 113 11.54 24.88 -18.32
CA ALA A 113 10.19 24.63 -17.83
C ALA A 113 10.13 23.35 -16.98
N VAL A 114 9.02 23.21 -16.29
CA VAL A 114 8.64 22.02 -15.54
C VAL A 114 7.30 21.53 -16.04
N ARG A 115 7.23 20.24 -16.34
CA ARG A 115 5.98 19.51 -16.60
C ARG A 115 5.55 18.84 -15.31
N ILE A 116 4.30 19.05 -14.95
CA ILE A 116 3.66 18.55 -13.74
C ILE A 116 2.54 17.65 -14.21
N GLU A 117 2.62 16.38 -13.85
CA GLU A 117 1.56 15.40 -14.10
C GLU A 117 0.88 15.10 -12.77
N ALA A 118 -0.38 15.51 -12.67
CA ALA A 118 -1.25 15.21 -11.58
C ALA A 118 -1.96 13.89 -11.87
N ILE A 119 -1.84 12.94 -10.95
CA ILE A 119 -2.36 11.58 -11.09
C ILE A 119 -3.31 11.34 -9.91
N VAL A 120 -4.53 10.92 -10.22
CA VAL A 120 -5.52 10.50 -9.23
C VAL A 120 -6.01 9.10 -9.60
N TYR A 121 -6.09 8.24 -8.60
CA TYR A 121 -6.64 6.90 -8.76
C TYR A 121 -8.08 6.87 -8.26
N GLU A 122 -8.95 6.17 -8.99
CA GLU A 122 -10.35 5.98 -8.67
C GLU A 122 -10.64 4.47 -8.55
N ALA A 123 -11.08 4.02 -7.38
CA ALA A 123 -11.53 2.65 -7.18
C ALA A 123 -12.99 2.52 -7.66
N ARG A 124 -13.24 1.52 -8.49
CA ARG A 124 -14.57 1.07 -8.91
C ARG A 124 -14.81 -0.30 -8.27
N PRO A 125 -15.55 -0.35 -7.14
CA PRO A 125 -15.85 -1.60 -6.46
C PRO A 125 -16.75 -2.49 -7.33
N PRO A 126 -16.68 -3.83 -7.18
CA PRO A 126 -17.58 -4.74 -7.88
C PRO A 126 -19.03 -4.56 -7.41
N ILE A 127 -19.98 -4.77 -8.32
CA ILE A 127 -21.41 -4.78 -7.99
C ILE A 127 -21.74 -6.18 -7.44
N CYS A 128 -22.15 -6.25 -6.18
CA CYS A 128 -22.48 -7.51 -5.53
C CYS A 128 -23.98 -7.78 -5.59
N PRO A 129 -24.41 -9.01 -5.94
CA PRO A 129 -25.81 -9.37 -5.87
C PRO A 129 -26.32 -9.28 -4.43
N SER A 130 -27.61 -8.95 -4.27
CA SER A 130 -28.25 -8.84 -2.96
C SER A 130 -28.19 -10.18 -2.21
N LEU A 131 -27.75 -10.14 -0.96
CA LEU A 131 -27.77 -11.27 -0.03
C LEU A 131 -29.21 -11.60 0.38
N SER A 132 -30.01 -12.22 -0.49
CA SER A 132 -31.16 -12.98 -0.03
C SER A 132 -30.61 -14.25 0.61
N ILE A 133 -30.39 -14.20 1.92
CA ILE A 133 -29.87 -15.32 2.72
C ILE A 133 -30.92 -16.44 2.70
N ILE A 134 -30.84 -17.32 1.69
CA ILE A 134 -31.25 -18.71 1.87
C ILE A 134 -30.00 -19.35 2.45
N GLY A 135 -29.93 -19.40 3.78
CA GLY A 135 -28.76 -19.93 4.48
C GLY A 135 -28.43 -21.34 3.97
N PRO A 136 -27.14 -21.73 3.92
CA PRO A 136 -26.78 -23.08 3.57
C PRO A 136 -27.57 -24.05 4.46
N SER A 137 -28.08 -25.13 3.88
CA SER A 137 -28.61 -26.23 4.70
C SER A 137 -27.51 -26.67 5.67
N VAL A 138 -27.86 -27.30 6.79
CA VAL A 138 -26.91 -27.66 7.87
C VAL A 138 -25.72 -28.53 7.38
N ASN A 139 -25.76 -29.00 6.13
CA ASN A 139 -24.74 -29.81 5.47
C ASN A 139 -24.06 -29.14 4.25
N ASP A 140 -24.39 -27.89 3.90
CA ASP A 140 -23.77 -27.18 2.79
C ASP A 140 -22.51 -26.41 3.25
N ASN A 141 -21.35 -26.96 2.95
CA ASN A 141 -20.06 -26.28 3.11
C ASN A 141 -19.73 -25.32 1.94
N SER A 142 -20.73 -24.94 1.12
CA SER A 142 -20.50 -23.97 0.06
C SER A 142 -20.47 -22.56 0.65
N PHE A 143 -19.25 -22.04 0.86
CA PHE A 143 -19.08 -20.62 1.14
C PHE A 143 -19.53 -19.82 -0.08
N ASP A 144 -20.52 -18.96 0.15
CA ASP A 144 -21.17 -18.19 -0.90
C ASP A 144 -20.20 -17.19 -1.53
N GLN A 145 -20.17 -17.14 -2.87
CA GLN A 145 -19.31 -16.25 -3.66
C GLN A 145 -19.55 -14.76 -3.33
N THR A 146 -20.71 -14.47 -2.74
CA THR A 146 -21.17 -13.14 -2.33
C THR A 146 -20.35 -12.52 -1.19
N LEU A 147 -19.79 -13.33 -0.27
CA LEU A 147 -18.99 -12.82 0.85
C LEU A 147 -17.68 -12.20 0.36
N GLY A 148 -17.03 -12.83 -0.63
CA GLY A 148 -15.82 -12.30 -1.25
C GLY A 148 -16.09 -11.00 -2.01
N CYS A 149 -17.24 -10.89 -2.67
CA CYS A 149 -17.64 -9.67 -3.36
C CYS A 149 -17.90 -8.51 -2.39
N SER A 150 -18.70 -8.71 -1.33
CA SER A 150 -19.05 -7.64 -0.39
C SER A 150 -17.83 -7.09 0.36
N ILE A 151 -16.88 -7.96 0.73
CA ILE A 151 -15.59 -7.56 1.30
C ILE A 151 -14.82 -6.67 0.30
N ARG A 152 -14.76 -7.04 -0.98
CA ARG A 152 -14.08 -6.25 -2.01
C ARG A 152 -14.79 -4.94 -2.31
N ASN A 153 -16.12 -4.93 -2.29
CA ASN A 153 -16.90 -3.71 -2.43
C ASN A 153 -16.59 -2.74 -1.29
N ASN A 154 -16.68 -3.22 -0.04
CA ASN A 154 -16.34 -2.45 1.15
C ASN A 154 -14.90 -1.94 1.09
N LEU A 155 -13.93 -2.78 0.71
CA LEU A 155 -12.54 -2.36 0.55
C LEU A 155 -12.39 -1.24 -0.49
N GLY A 156 -13.04 -1.37 -1.65
CA GLY A 156 -12.97 -0.38 -2.73
C GLY A 156 -13.55 0.99 -2.34
N VAL A 157 -14.51 1.04 -1.42
CA VAL A 157 -15.07 2.32 -0.92
C VAL A 157 -14.36 2.87 0.30
N MET A 158 -13.69 2.01 1.09
CA MET A 158 -12.99 2.41 2.31
C MET A 158 -11.52 2.80 2.08
N VAL A 159 -10.92 2.42 0.96
CA VAL A 159 -9.53 2.75 0.68
C VAL A 159 -9.35 4.27 0.52
N ASN A 160 -8.39 4.83 1.23
CA ASN A 160 -8.14 6.27 1.21
C ASN A 160 -7.54 6.71 -0.14
N ASP A 161 -6.50 6.01 -0.60
CA ASP A 161 -5.85 6.19 -1.88
C ASP A 161 -6.00 4.91 -2.72
N PRO A 162 -6.87 4.91 -3.75
CA PRO A 162 -7.06 3.74 -4.60
C PRO A 162 -5.79 3.24 -5.31
N GLY A 163 -4.74 4.06 -5.43
CA GLY A 163 -3.46 3.64 -5.99
C GLY A 163 -2.78 2.53 -5.18
N ASP A 164 -3.03 2.48 -3.86
CA ASP A 164 -2.46 1.46 -2.96
C ASP A 164 -2.95 0.04 -3.27
N LEU A 165 -4.08 -0.10 -3.97
CA LEU A 165 -4.60 -1.39 -4.43
C LEU A 165 -3.81 -1.95 -5.64
N LEU A 166 -3.09 -1.08 -6.38
CA LEU A 166 -2.24 -1.48 -7.49
C LEU A 166 -0.82 -1.80 -7.02
N ASP A 167 -0.29 -0.95 -6.15
CA ASP A 167 1.08 -1.01 -5.66
C ASP A 167 1.17 -0.24 -4.35
N ASN A 168 1.36 -0.93 -3.23
CA ASN A 168 1.53 -0.26 -1.94
C ASN A 168 2.97 0.22 -1.79
N ARG A 169 3.20 1.47 -2.19
CA ARG A 169 4.52 2.11 -2.12
C ARG A 169 4.82 2.76 -0.78
N ALA A 170 3.81 2.89 0.07
CA ALA A 170 3.94 3.43 1.42
C ALA A 170 4.55 2.39 2.39
N VAL A 171 4.38 1.09 2.11
CA VAL A 171 4.89 0.00 2.93
C VAL A 171 5.96 -0.78 2.17
N MET A 172 7.19 -0.78 2.68
CA MET A 172 8.24 -1.66 2.15
C MET A 172 7.81 -3.11 2.31
N ALA A 173 7.85 -3.89 1.22
CA ALA A 173 7.60 -5.32 1.28
C ALA A 173 8.53 -5.96 2.34
N THR A 174 7.94 -6.46 3.42
CA THR A 174 8.69 -7.18 4.44
C THR A 174 8.98 -8.58 3.91
N LYS A 175 10.19 -9.12 4.16
CA LYS A 175 10.54 -10.50 3.77
C LYS A 175 9.47 -11.48 4.28
N GLY A 176 8.95 -12.34 3.39
CA GLY A 176 7.91 -13.31 3.71
C GLY A 176 8.25 -14.21 4.89
N ASP A 177 9.54 -14.45 5.14
CA ASP A 177 10.04 -15.20 6.30
C ASP A 177 9.58 -14.61 7.64
N ARG A 178 9.38 -13.28 7.73
CA ARG A 178 8.84 -12.65 8.95
C ARG A 178 7.34 -12.89 9.12
N ALA A 179 6.58 -13.07 8.04
CA ALA A 179 5.17 -13.42 8.10
C ALA A 179 4.96 -14.87 8.59
N ALA A 180 5.97 -15.73 8.44
CA ALA A 180 5.95 -17.08 8.97
C ALA A 180 6.18 -17.14 10.50
N ILE A 181 6.78 -16.10 11.11
CA ILE A 181 7.12 -16.12 12.54
C ILE A 181 5.87 -16.24 13.43
N PRO A 182 4.80 -15.43 13.27
CA PRO A 182 3.60 -15.56 14.09
C PRO A 182 2.87 -16.89 13.88
N VAL A 183 2.90 -17.43 12.65
CA VAL A 183 2.28 -18.72 12.32
C VAL A 183 3.07 -19.88 12.94
N ALA A 184 4.40 -19.84 12.86
CA ALA A 184 5.29 -20.84 13.44
C ALA A 184 5.35 -20.77 14.97
N THR A 185 5.05 -19.62 15.57
CA THR A 185 5.01 -19.43 17.03
C THR A 185 3.60 -19.53 17.61
N TYR A 186 2.58 -19.75 16.77
CA TYR A 186 1.22 -20.00 17.20
C TYR A 186 1.15 -21.34 17.95
N GLY A 187 1.05 -21.26 19.27
CA GLY A 187 1.05 -22.43 20.18
C GLY A 187 2.30 -22.56 21.05
N SER A 188 3.42 -21.91 20.72
CA SER A 188 4.63 -21.92 21.57
C SER A 188 4.68 -20.74 22.56
N MET A 189 3.87 -19.70 22.35
CA MET A 189 3.70 -18.56 23.27
C MET A 189 2.99 -18.96 24.59
N GLY A 190 2.39 -20.15 24.68
CA GLY A 190 1.70 -20.65 25.88
C GLY A 190 2.61 -21.17 27.00
N ARG A 191 3.94 -21.07 26.86
CA ARG A 191 4.88 -21.59 27.87
C ARG A 191 6.05 -20.65 28.18
N ARG A 192 5.83 -19.33 28.12
CA ARG A 192 6.72 -18.40 28.81
C ARG A 192 6.34 -18.39 30.29
N ASN A 193 7.21 -19.00 31.11
CA ASN A 193 7.12 -18.96 32.56
C ASN A 193 6.95 -17.52 33.03
N LYS A 194 6.02 -17.34 33.96
CA LYS A 194 5.61 -16.09 34.61
C LYS A 194 6.67 -15.58 35.61
N SER A 195 7.97 -15.64 35.28
CA SER A 195 9.05 -15.23 36.20
C SER A 195 9.85 -14.02 35.73
N ASP A 196 9.73 -13.59 34.47
CA ASP A 196 10.59 -12.51 33.94
C ASP A 196 9.80 -11.22 33.66
N LEU A 197 8.67 -11.04 34.36
CA LEU A 197 7.76 -9.90 34.22
C LEU A 197 7.80 -8.98 35.44
N GLU A 198 8.96 -8.87 36.09
CA GLU A 198 9.26 -7.84 37.10
C GLU A 198 10.75 -7.46 37.02
N ASP A 199 11.20 -6.91 35.89
CA ASP A 199 12.20 -5.85 35.95
C ASP A 199 12.14 -5.00 34.66
N GLY A 200 12.06 -3.69 34.82
CA GLY A 200 11.88 -2.76 33.69
C GLY A 200 10.75 -1.74 33.85
N SER A 201 10.43 -1.31 35.07
CA SER A 201 9.87 0.02 35.30
C SER A 201 10.96 1.06 35.04
N GLY A 202 10.87 1.84 33.96
CA GLY A 202 11.88 2.85 33.69
C GLY A 202 11.68 3.70 32.44
N ASN A 203 10.74 4.64 32.53
CA ASN A 203 10.73 5.94 31.85
C ASN A 203 10.41 6.02 30.35
N ARG A 204 9.12 6.25 30.14
CA ARG A 204 8.55 7.20 29.18
C ARG A 204 9.19 8.59 29.32
N SER A 205 9.73 9.14 28.25
CA SER A 205 9.81 10.59 28.05
C SER A 205 9.68 10.93 26.57
N SER A 206 8.53 11.50 26.22
CA SER A 206 8.31 12.24 24.97
C SER A 206 9.02 13.62 25.06
N PRO A 207 9.31 14.27 23.93
CA PRO A 207 10.22 15.41 23.85
C PRO A 207 9.49 16.75 24.02
N GLU A 208 10.05 17.72 24.76
CA GLU A 208 9.80 19.14 24.46
C GLU A 208 10.81 20.12 25.08
N ALA A 209 11.18 21.10 24.24
CA ALA A 209 11.53 22.50 24.50
C ALA A 209 12.53 22.93 25.59
N GLY A 210 13.57 23.66 25.14
CA GLY A 210 13.75 25.05 25.56
C GLY A 210 14.79 25.42 26.64
N SER A 211 15.71 26.29 26.22
CA SER A 211 16.31 27.43 26.98
C SER A 211 17.55 27.22 27.87
N THR A 212 18.65 27.80 27.37
CA THR A 212 19.61 28.73 28.03
C THR A 212 19.82 28.72 29.54
N ALA A 213 21.06 28.46 29.97
CA ALA A 213 21.95 29.31 30.79
C ALA A 213 23.26 28.52 31.02
N THR A 214 24.47 29.09 31.05
CA THR A 214 25.04 29.87 32.16
C THR A 214 26.40 30.42 31.67
N ARG A 215 26.58 31.75 31.57
CA ARG A 215 27.40 32.60 32.47
C ARG A 215 28.70 31.95 32.96
N ASP A 216 29.82 32.49 32.47
CA ASP A 216 30.98 32.72 33.33
C ASP A 216 31.42 34.17 33.19
N ILE A 217 31.46 34.83 34.34
CA ILE A 217 31.88 36.21 34.55
C ILE A 217 33.32 36.13 35.04
N GLN A 218 34.26 36.74 34.32
CA GLN A 218 35.54 37.17 34.91
C GLN A 218 35.89 38.56 34.40
N SER A 219 36.22 39.44 35.34
CA SER A 219 36.46 40.89 35.22
C SER A 219 37.68 41.22 36.11
N PRO A 220 38.23 42.44 36.10
CA PRO A 220 38.75 43.24 34.99
C PRO A 220 40.24 43.58 35.18
N ARG A 221 40.94 43.93 34.10
CA ARG A 221 41.88 45.07 34.00
C ARG A 221 42.36 45.22 32.57
#